data_AF-A0A8T5VEJ2-F1
#
_entry.id   AF-A0A8T5VEJ2-F1
#
_cell.length_a   1.000
_cell.length_b   1.000
_cell.length_c   1.000
_cell.angle_alpha   90.00
_cell.angle_beta   90.00
_cell.angle_gamma   90.00
#
_symmetry.space_group_name_H-M   'P 1'
#
loop_
_entity.id
_entity.type
_entity.pdbx_description
1 polymer ?
#
loop_
_entity_poly.entity_id
_entity_poly.type
_entity_poly.pdbx_seq_one_letter_code
_entity_poly.pdbx_strand_id
1 'polypeptide(L)'
;MSKLFVRQGFSPLFDVAVKIENPEEPLGTHVFTAMEFQSEGAAIRWTVVSIPDEFPRIEDATKEREAPVKQTALSVPSPDKANAVLNRIEIPRDTVERISKLLTPASSLIISDDGFSHETGKDTDFIVVTH
;
A
#
# COMPACT_ATOMS: atom_id res chain seq x y z
N MET A 1 -12.16 7.45 -10.10
CA MET A 1 -11.93 6.24 -10.91
C MET A 1 -10.67 5.58 -10.39
N SER A 2 -10.75 4.33 -9.98
CA SER A 2 -9.60 3.60 -9.43
C SER A 2 -8.80 2.97 -10.57
N LYS A 3 -7.48 3.12 -10.52
CA LYS A 3 -6.57 2.61 -11.55
C LYS A 3 -5.38 1.93 -10.91
N LEU A 4 -4.95 0.84 -11.53
CA LEU A 4 -3.70 0.17 -11.21
C LEU A 4 -2.65 0.61 -12.23
N PHE A 5 -1.54 1.14 -11.73
CA PHE A 5 -0.44 1.67 -12.54
C PHE A 5 0.77 0.75 -12.42
N VAL A 6 1.33 0.31 -13.54
CA VAL A 6 2.48 -0.60 -13.55
C VAL A 6 3.69 0.10 -14.14
N ARG A 7 4.79 0.09 -13.40
CA ARG A 7 6.08 0.67 -13.81
C ARG A 7 7.21 -0.33 -13.56
N GLN A 8 8.29 -0.19 -14.31
CA GLN A 8 9.52 -0.94 -14.09
C GLN A 8 10.71 -0.07 -14.49
N GLY A 9 11.72 0.03 -13.61
CA GLY A 9 12.91 0.86 -13.86
C GLY A 9 12.54 2.30 -14.19
N PHE A 10 11.69 2.92 -13.36
CA PHE A 10 11.15 4.27 -13.53
C PHE A 10 10.28 4.51 -14.78
N SER A 11 10.10 3.54 -15.68
CA SER A 11 9.31 3.69 -16.89
C SER A 11 7.89 3.13 -16.73
N PRO A 12 6.84 3.87 -17.15
CA PRO A 12 5.47 3.35 -17.16
C PRO A 12 5.32 2.26 -18.22
N LEU A 13 4.79 1.11 -17.81
CA LEU A 13 4.50 -0.01 -18.70
C LEU A 13 3.06 0.03 -19.20
N PHE A 14 2.09 0.18 -18.29
CA PHE A 14 0.66 0.28 -18.61
C PHE A 14 -0.17 0.70 -17.37
N ASP A 15 -1.38 1.21 -17.61
CA ASP A 15 -2.42 1.39 -16.59
C ASP A 15 -3.70 0.60 -16.94
N VAL A 16 -4.40 0.12 -15.92
CA VAL A 16 -5.65 -0.63 -16.06
C VAL A 16 -6.68 -0.12 -15.06
N ALA A 17 -7.94 0.00 -15.48
CA ALA A 17 -9.04 0.28 -14.56
C ALA A 17 -9.27 -0.93 -13.64
N VAL A 18 -9.30 -0.69 -12.34
CA VAL A 18 -9.63 -1.69 -11.33
C VAL A 18 -10.90 -1.30 -10.62
N LYS A 19 -11.61 -2.29 -10.09
CA LYS A 19 -12.79 -2.05 -9.27
C LYS A 19 -12.38 -2.19 -7.81
N ILE A 20 -12.82 -1.25 -6.99
CA ILE A 20 -12.59 -1.28 -5.54
C ILE A 20 -13.95 -1.45 -4.87
N GLU A 21 -14.07 -2.50 -4.06
CA GLU A 21 -15.24 -2.74 -3.24
C GLU A 21 -15.24 -1.81 -2.02
N ASN A 22 -16.43 -1.31 -1.65
CA ASN A 22 -16.64 -0.32 -0.58
C ASN A 22 -15.74 0.92 -0.74
N PRO A 23 -15.81 1.68 -1.86
CA PRO A 23 -14.91 2.83 -2.09
C PRO A 23 -15.06 3.97 -1.06
N GLU A 24 -16.08 3.90 -0.21
CA GLU A 24 -16.31 4.81 0.91
C GLU A 24 -15.41 4.53 2.13
N GLU A 25 -14.84 3.33 2.25
CA GLU A 25 -13.92 2.98 3.32
C GLU A 25 -12.47 3.28 2.89
N PRO A 26 -11.71 4.05 3.68
CA PRO A 26 -10.34 4.42 3.34
C PRO A 26 -9.46 3.17 3.19
N LEU A 27 -8.68 3.13 2.13
CA LEU A 27 -7.67 2.10 1.87
C LEU A 27 -6.45 2.31 2.77
N GLY A 28 -6.17 3.54 3.22
CA GLY A 28 -4.90 3.91 3.85
C GLY A 28 -3.75 3.82 2.87
N THR A 29 -2.51 3.88 3.38
CA THR A 29 -1.32 3.57 2.56
C THR A 29 -0.63 2.30 3.02
N HIS A 30 -0.47 1.36 2.08
CA HIS A 30 0.14 0.06 2.28
C HIS A 30 1.18 -0.21 1.20
N VAL A 31 2.40 -0.55 1.61
CA VAL A 31 3.52 -0.89 0.73
C VAL A 31 3.86 -2.36 0.91
N PHE A 32 3.67 -3.13 -0.16
CA PHE A 32 4.02 -4.54 -0.24
C PHE A 32 5.33 -4.70 -1.00
N THR A 33 6.29 -5.41 -0.44
CA THR A 33 7.57 -5.71 -1.08
C THR A 33 7.72 -7.21 -1.25
N ALA A 34 7.92 -7.65 -2.49
CA ALA A 34 8.25 -9.02 -2.84
C ALA A 34 9.71 -9.29 -2.46
N MET A 35 9.92 -10.17 -1.48
CA MET A 35 11.26 -10.49 -0.97
C MET A 35 11.96 -11.52 -1.85
N GLU A 36 11.45 -12.75 -1.89
CA GLU A 36 12.09 -13.86 -2.61
C GLU A 36 11.05 -14.94 -2.94
N PHE A 37 11.34 -15.75 -3.96
CA PHE A 37 10.56 -16.95 -4.27
C PHE A 37 10.94 -18.07 -3.30
N GLN A 38 9.96 -18.67 -2.64
CA GLN A 38 10.20 -19.84 -1.81
C GLN A 38 10.48 -21.05 -2.71
N SER A 39 11.61 -21.72 -2.47
CA SER A 39 12.09 -22.87 -3.27
C SER A 39 11.13 -24.06 -3.33
N GLU A 40 10.11 -24.14 -2.46
CA GLU A 40 9.17 -25.27 -2.41
C GLU A 40 7.85 -25.05 -3.19
N GLY A 41 7.75 -23.99 -3.97
CA GLY A 41 6.72 -23.92 -5.02
C GLY A 41 6.21 -22.52 -5.24
N ALA A 42 6.79 -21.82 -6.23
CA ALA A 42 6.30 -20.59 -6.89
C ALA A 42 5.75 -19.44 -6.00
N ALA A 43 5.81 -19.54 -4.67
CA ALA A 43 5.21 -18.63 -3.74
C ALA A 43 6.22 -17.53 -3.42
N ILE A 44 5.83 -16.28 -3.65
CA ILE A 44 6.64 -15.11 -3.30
C ILE A 44 6.37 -14.77 -1.83
N ARG A 45 7.43 -14.61 -1.04
CA ARG A 45 7.31 -14.01 0.29
C ARG A 45 7.10 -12.52 0.15
N TRP A 46 5.97 -12.02 0.64
CA TRP A 46 5.69 -10.58 0.70
C TRP A 46 5.89 -10.05 2.12
N THR A 47 6.48 -8.88 2.23
CA THR A 47 6.48 -8.06 3.45
C THR A 47 5.58 -6.87 3.21
N VAL A 48 4.83 -6.44 4.23
CA VAL A 48 3.96 -5.28 4.13
C VAL A 48 4.27 -4.26 5.21
N VAL A 49 4.32 -3.00 4.82
CA VAL A 49 4.45 -1.84 5.71
C VAL A 49 3.25 -0.94 5.48
N SER A 50 2.49 -0.70 6.53
CA SER A 50 1.33 0.20 6.48
C SER A 50 1.72 1.52 7.12
N ILE A 51 1.49 2.61 6.39
CA ILE A 51 1.81 3.97 6.83
C ILE A 51 0.55 4.52 7.51
N PRO A 52 0.63 4.90 8.80
CA PRO A 52 -0.50 5.51 9.50
C PRO A 52 -0.78 6.91 8.95
N ASP A 53 -2.06 7.29 8.93
CA ASP A 53 -2.53 8.61 8.50
C ASP A 53 -2.04 9.72 9.44
N GLU A 54 -1.99 9.43 10.74
CA GLU A 54 -1.42 10.30 11.76
C GLU A 54 -0.11 9.67 12.28
N PHE A 55 1.02 10.33 12.03
CA PHE A 55 2.20 10.08 12.86
C PHE A 55 1.93 10.72 14.23
N PRO A 56 2.04 9.97 15.34
CA PRO A 56 1.94 10.58 16.65
C PRO A 56 3.03 11.65 16.73
N ARG A 57 2.59 12.91 16.76
CA ARG A 57 3.47 14.04 17.00
C ARG A 57 4.13 13.77 18.33
N ILE A 58 5.46 13.60 18.34
CA ILE A 58 6.22 13.59 19.59
C ILE A 58 6.21 15.03 20.07
N GLU A 59 5.11 15.46 20.67
CA GLU A 59 5.03 16.70 21.44
C GLU A 59 5.70 16.45 22.78
N ASP A 60 6.69 17.30 23.04
CA ASP A 60 7.48 17.43 24.27
C ASP A 60 6.77 16.92 25.52
N ALA A 61 7.50 16.09 26.26
CA ALA A 61 7.14 15.63 27.60
C ALA A 61 6.92 16.82 28.54
N THR A 62 5.68 17.29 28.71
CA THR A 62 5.26 18.07 29.89
C THR A 62 3.74 18.01 30.10
N LYS A 63 3.35 17.52 31.29
CA LYS A 63 2.07 17.67 32.02
C LYS A 63 0.92 16.68 31.76
N GLU A 64 0.89 15.69 32.64
CA GLU A 64 -0.24 15.23 33.48
C GLU A 64 -1.60 15.93 33.27
N ARG A 65 -2.65 15.15 32.95
CA ARG A 65 -3.90 15.01 33.75
C ARG A 65 -4.87 14.00 33.15
N GLU A 66 -5.46 13.22 34.04
CA GLU A 66 -6.36 12.09 33.86
C GLU A 66 -7.77 12.48 33.35
N ALA A 67 -8.32 11.71 32.39
CA ALA A 67 -9.75 11.37 32.21
C ALA A 67 -9.92 10.41 31.02
N PRO A 68 -10.94 9.52 31.00
CA PRO A 68 -10.84 8.18 30.40
C PRO A 68 -10.78 8.23 28.87
N VAL A 69 -9.69 7.69 28.34
CA VAL A 69 -9.52 7.39 26.92
C VAL A 69 -10.64 6.44 26.51
N LYS A 70 -11.67 6.97 25.85
CA LYS A 70 -12.36 6.21 24.82
C LYS A 70 -11.25 5.76 23.88
N GLN A 71 -10.93 4.48 23.94
CA GLN A 71 -10.10 3.81 22.94
C GLN A 71 -10.85 3.90 21.61
N THR A 72 -10.75 5.06 20.94
CA THR A 72 -10.75 5.09 19.50
C THR A 72 -9.48 4.32 19.17
N ALA A 73 -9.63 3.04 18.87
CA ALA A 73 -8.52 2.16 18.55
C ALA A 73 -7.70 2.85 17.46
N LEU A 74 -6.55 3.41 17.84
CA LEU A 74 -5.48 3.73 16.92
C LEU A 74 -5.21 2.42 16.20
N SER A 75 -5.71 2.35 14.97
CA SER A 75 -5.67 1.15 14.13
C SER A 75 -4.20 0.83 13.93
N VAL A 76 -3.65 -0.06 14.75
CA VAL A 76 -2.28 -0.52 14.62
C VAL A 76 -2.12 -0.95 13.16
N PRO A 77 -1.11 -0.43 12.42
CA PRO A 77 -0.84 -0.86 11.06
C PRO A 77 -0.54 -2.35 11.08
N SER A 78 -1.55 -3.18 10.82
CA SER A 78 -1.45 -4.63 10.82
C SER A 78 -1.41 -5.14 9.37
N PRO A 79 -0.68 -6.24 9.12
CA PRO A 79 -0.71 -6.91 7.82
C PRO A 79 -2.13 -7.36 7.45
N ASP A 80 -2.98 -7.66 8.45
CA ASP A 80 -4.38 -8.04 8.25
C ASP A 80 -5.19 -6.92 7.58
N LYS A 81 -4.98 -5.66 7.98
CA LYS A 81 -5.65 -4.52 7.36
C LYS A 81 -5.22 -4.36 5.90
N ALA A 82 -3.92 -4.47 5.64
CA ALA A 82 -3.40 -4.39 4.28
C ALA A 82 -3.94 -5.51 3.37
N ASN A 83 -4.03 -6.74 3.90
CA ASN A 83 -4.63 -7.86 3.18
C ASN A 83 -6.13 -7.66 2.93
N ALA A 84 -6.87 -7.12 3.91
CA ALA A 84 -8.29 -6.80 3.74
C ALA A 84 -8.50 -5.77 2.63
N VAL A 85 -7.65 -4.74 2.59
CA VAL A 85 -7.65 -3.73 1.53
C VAL A 85 -7.31 -4.34 0.17
N LEU A 86 -6.26 -5.16 0.08
CA LEU A 86 -5.89 -5.86 -1.15
C LEU A 86 -7.05 -6.73 -1.68
N ASN A 87 -7.75 -7.44 -0.79
CA ASN A 87 -8.90 -8.29 -1.17
C ASN A 87 -10.10 -7.50 -1.69
N ARG A 88 -10.23 -6.21 -1.35
CA ARG A 88 -11.27 -5.31 -1.89
C ARG A 88 -10.98 -4.84 -3.32
N ILE A 89 -9.74 -5.01 -3.81
CA ILE A 89 -9.35 -4.58 -5.15
C ILE A 89 -9.55 -5.74 -6.13
N GLU A 90 -10.56 -5.62 -6.97
CA GLU A 90 -10.80 -6.54 -8.07
C GLU A 90 -9.91 -6.15 -9.26
N ILE A 91 -8.82 -6.90 -9.41
CA ILE A 91 -7.86 -6.77 -10.51
C ILE A 91 -8.23 -7.79 -11.60
N PRO A 92 -8.37 -7.38 -12.87
CA PRO A 92 -8.64 -8.31 -13.97
C PRO A 92 -7.58 -9.42 -14.03
N ARG A 93 -8.02 -10.67 -14.24
CA ARG A 93 -7.12 -11.84 -14.25
C ARG A 93 -5.97 -11.70 -15.23
N ASP A 94 -6.23 -11.20 -16.44
CA ASP A 94 -5.20 -10.93 -17.46
C ASP A 94 -4.11 -9.97 -16.96
N THR A 95 -4.50 -9.01 -16.11
CA THR A 95 -3.57 -8.04 -15.51
C THR A 95 -2.72 -8.71 -14.44
N VAL A 96 -3.32 -9.54 -13.57
CA VAL A 96 -2.57 -10.33 -12.58
C VAL A 96 -1.56 -11.26 -13.26
N GLU A 97 -1.95 -11.95 -14.33
CA GLU A 97 -1.07 -12.84 -15.09
C GLU A 97 0.05 -12.07 -15.82
N ARG A 98 -0.19 -10.82 -16.21
CA ARG A 98 0.84 -9.96 -16.80
C ARG A 98 1.83 -9.45 -15.74
N ILE A 99 1.32 -9.03 -14.58
CA ILE A 99 2.14 -8.60 -13.45
C ILE A 99 2.98 -9.77 -12.94
N SER A 100 2.43 -10.98 -12.83
CA SER A 100 3.17 -12.16 -12.36
C SER A 100 4.36 -12.54 -13.23
N LYS A 101 4.29 -12.29 -14.54
CA LYS A 101 5.41 -12.47 -15.47
C LYS A 101 6.50 -11.40 -15.33
N LEU A 102 6.14 -10.23 -14.79
CA LEU A 102 7.05 -9.11 -14.57
C LEU A 102 7.59 -9.09 -13.13
N LEU A 103 6.95 -9.81 -12.21
CA LEU A 103 7.33 -9.88 -10.80
C LEU A 103 8.71 -10.54 -10.66
N THR A 104 9.67 -9.74 -10.22
CA THR A 104 10.99 -10.18 -9.76
C THR A 104 11.12 -9.98 -8.25
N PRO A 105 12.08 -10.63 -7.58
CA PRO A 105 12.45 -10.25 -6.23
C PRO A 105 12.74 -8.75 -6.17
N ALA A 106 12.42 -8.12 -5.04
CA ALA A 106 12.41 -6.67 -4.82
C ALA A 106 11.35 -5.86 -5.58
N SER A 107 10.35 -6.50 -6.21
CA SER A 107 9.18 -5.77 -6.74
C SER A 107 8.35 -5.16 -5.61
N SER A 108 7.77 -3.98 -5.85
CA SER A 108 6.92 -3.29 -4.90
C SER A 108 5.52 -3.09 -5.46
N LEU A 109 4.50 -3.30 -4.63
CA LEU A 109 3.09 -2.99 -4.89
C LEU A 109 2.61 -2.03 -3.82
N ILE A 110 1.98 -0.93 -4.21
CA ILE A 110 1.54 0.12 -3.29
C ILE A 110 0.05 0.32 -3.49
N ILE A 111 -0.67 0.41 -2.38
CA ILE A 111 -2.07 0.77 -2.34
C ILE A 111 -2.17 2.02 -1.48
N SER A 112 -2.73 3.08 -2.04
CA SER A 112 -2.91 4.37 -1.38
C SER A 112 -4.26 4.98 -1.76
N ASP A 113 -4.88 5.66 -0.80
CA ASP A 113 -6.07 6.51 -1.05
C ASP A 113 -5.70 7.77 -1.83
N ASP A 114 -4.55 8.36 -1.50
CA ASP A 114 -3.99 9.47 -2.25
C ASP A 114 -3.43 8.91 -3.56
N GLY A 115 -3.81 9.54 -4.68
CA GLY A 115 -3.40 9.10 -6.01
C GLY A 115 -1.88 9.19 -6.19
N PHE A 116 -1.44 9.03 -7.43
CA PHE A 116 -0.04 9.27 -7.78
C PHE A 116 0.38 10.67 -7.30
N SER A 117 1.27 10.75 -6.29
CA SER A 117 1.73 12.04 -5.79
C SER A 117 2.47 12.79 -6.90
N HIS A 118 2.27 14.11 -6.99
CA HIS A 118 2.93 14.96 -7.99
C HIS A 118 4.47 14.94 -7.91
N GLU A 119 5.04 14.49 -6.80
CA GLU A 119 6.49 14.31 -6.63
C GLU A 119 7.02 13.02 -7.27
N THR A 120 6.14 12.08 -7.65
CA THR A 120 6.57 10.85 -8.31
C THR A 120 6.87 11.13 -9.79
N GLY A 121 8.09 11.60 -10.04
CA GLY A 121 8.59 12.00 -11.36
C GLY A 121 9.18 10.87 -12.21
N LYS A 122 10.02 11.29 -13.16
CA LYS A 122 10.69 10.41 -14.14
C LYS A 122 11.87 9.63 -13.54
N ASP A 123 12.35 10.07 -12.38
CA ASP A 123 13.54 9.57 -11.68
C ASP A 123 13.21 8.97 -10.30
N THR A 124 11.92 8.74 -10.02
CA THR A 124 11.44 8.24 -8.73
C THR A 124 10.41 7.15 -8.96
N ASP A 125 10.58 6.00 -8.32
CA ASP A 125 9.65 4.88 -8.46
C ASP A 125 8.28 5.24 -7.84
N PHE A 126 8.28 5.75 -6.59
CA PHE A 126 7.09 6.24 -5.89
C PHE A 126 7.43 7.20 -4.75
N ILE A 127 6.55 8.16 -4.49
CA ILE A 127 6.51 8.97 -3.25
C ILE A 127 5.12 8.81 -2.63
N VAL A 128 5.10 8.38 -1.37
CA VAL A 128 3.89 8.45 -0.53
C VAL A 128 3.96 9.78 0.21
N VAL A 129 3.01 10.67 -0.05
CA VAL A 129 2.86 11.89 0.74
C VAL A 129 1.93 11.59 1.91
N THR A 130 2.40 11.90 3.11
CA THR A 130 1.62 11.86 4.33
C THR A 130 1.41 13.29 4.78
N HIS A 131 0.15 13.74 4.91
CA HIS A 131 -0.20 15.11 5.28
C HIS A 131 -0.30 15.32 6.79
#